data_AF-A0A529NCM4-F1
#
_entry.id   AF-A0A529NCM4-F1
#
_cell.length_a   1.000
_cell.length_b   1.000
_cell.length_c   1.000
_cell.angle_alpha   90.00
_cell.angle_beta   90.00
_cell.angle_gamma   90.00
#
_symmetry.space_group_name_H-M   'P 1'
#
loop_
_entity.id
_entity.type
_entity.pdbx_description
1 polymer ?
#
loop_
_entity_poly.entity_id
_entity_poly.type
_entity_poly.pdbx_seq_one_letter_code
_entity_poly.pdbx_strand_id
1 'polypeptide(L)'
;FLVVPIALAGTYAINELREWVGWAIETNRHGAVTPQWIATMPIIGEWLNEQWTTNLGHPGGIGELIQLVSGANIGSIYRGALAAGGSAFGLLLTLLFMMIALFFAYRDGEHFA
;
A
#
# COMPACT_ATOMS: atom_id res chain seq x y z
N PHE A 1 -14.49 0.87 -19.64
CA PHE A 1 -13.39 -0.12 -19.78
C PHE A 1 -12.31 0.00 -18.70
N LEU A 2 -12.17 1.14 -17.98
CA LEU A 2 -11.15 1.34 -16.92
C LEU A 2 -11.58 0.84 -15.52
N VAL A 3 -12.87 0.84 -15.20
CA VAL A 3 -13.35 0.42 -13.86
C VAL A 3 -13.10 -1.05 -13.56
N VAL A 4 -13.21 -1.93 -14.56
CA VAL A 4 -12.97 -3.37 -14.36
C VAL A 4 -11.49 -3.67 -14.03
N PRO A 5 -10.50 -3.16 -14.80
CA PRO A 5 -9.08 -3.29 -14.44
C PRO A 5 -8.72 -2.68 -13.09
N ILE A 6 -9.27 -1.50 -12.76
CA ILE A 6 -8.99 -0.83 -11.47
C ILE A 6 -9.60 -1.62 -10.30
N ALA A 7 -10.82 -2.13 -10.45
CA ALA A 7 -11.45 -2.96 -9.42
C ALA A 7 -10.68 -4.26 -9.21
N LEU A 8 -10.24 -4.91 -10.30
CA LEU A 8 -9.40 -6.10 -10.22
C LEU A 8 -8.06 -5.79 -9.54
N ALA A 9 -7.36 -4.75 -9.97
CA ALA A 9 -6.11 -4.31 -9.33
C ALA A 9 -6.30 -4.02 -7.83
N GLY A 10 -7.43 -3.39 -7.46
CA GLY A 10 -7.81 -3.17 -6.07
C GLY A 10 -7.98 -4.48 -5.29
N THR A 11 -8.70 -5.46 -5.85
CA THR A 11 -8.86 -6.77 -5.20
C THR A 11 -7.54 -7.52 -5.04
N TYR A 12 -6.65 -7.47 -6.04
CA TYR A 12 -5.31 -8.05 -5.94
C TYR A 12 -4.48 -7.36 -4.85
N ALA A 13 -4.46 -6.02 -4.82
CA ALA A 13 -3.74 -5.26 -3.81
C ALA A 13 -4.23 -5.58 -2.39
N ILE A 14 -5.54 -5.75 -2.18
CA ILE A 14 -6.10 -6.14 -0.87
C ILE A 14 -5.62 -7.53 -0.45
N ASN A 15 -5.58 -8.49 -1.38
CA ASN A 15 -5.09 -9.83 -1.09
C ASN A 15 -3.60 -9.82 -0.73
N GLU A 16 -2.79 -9.08 -1.50
CA GLU A 16 -1.37 -8.90 -1.26
C GLU A 16 -1.12 -8.29 0.13
N LEU A 17 -1.85 -7.24 0.49
CA LEU A 17 -1.75 -6.60 1.80
C LEU A 17 -1.99 -7.59 2.95
N ARG A 18 -2.93 -8.52 2.78
CA ARG A 18 -3.20 -9.55 3.79
C ARG A 18 -2.00 -10.47 3.99
N GLU A 19 -1.34 -10.85 2.91
CA GLU A 19 -0.15 -11.69 2.93
C GLU A 19 1.04 -10.95 3.57
N TRP A 20 1.20 -9.67 3.24
CA TRP A 20 2.24 -8.80 3.83
C TRP A 20 2.03 -8.60 5.33
N VAL A 21 0.79 -8.42 5.78
CA VAL A 21 0.47 -8.34 7.21
C VAL A 21 0.77 -9.67 7.92
N GLY A 22 0.44 -10.80 7.28
CA GLY A 22 0.79 -12.12 7.80
C GLY A 22 2.30 -12.31 7.96
N TRP A 23 3.06 -11.96 6.92
CA TRP A 23 4.52 -11.97 6.93
C TRP A 23 5.10 -11.06 8.02
N ALA A 24 4.55 -9.86 8.20
CA ALA A 24 5.01 -8.91 9.21
C ALA A 24 4.78 -9.44 10.64
N ILE A 25 3.62 -10.06 10.91
CA ILE A 25 3.32 -10.68 12.20
C ILE A 25 4.28 -11.86 12.47
N GLU A 26 4.51 -12.70 11.46
CA GLU A 26 5.37 -13.88 11.58
C GLU A 26 6.84 -13.49 11.78
N THR A 27 7.31 -12.51 11.02
CA THR A 27 8.62 -11.88 11.16
C THR A 27 8.79 -11.26 12.55
N ASN A 28 7.75 -10.60 13.07
CA ASN A 28 7.81 -10.04 14.42
C ASN A 28 7.90 -11.13 15.51
N ARG A 29 7.39 -12.34 15.25
CA ARG A 29 7.43 -13.45 16.22
C ARG A 29 8.77 -14.17 16.23
N HIS A 30 9.37 -14.39 15.06
CA HIS A 30 10.55 -15.24 14.92
C HIS A 30 11.83 -14.46 14.59
N GLY A 31 11.72 -13.17 14.25
CA GLY A 31 12.77 -12.44 13.54
C GLY A 31 12.83 -12.87 12.08
N ALA A 32 13.33 -12.00 11.20
CA ALA A 32 13.60 -12.32 9.81
C ALA A 32 15.06 -12.06 9.45
N VAL A 33 15.69 -13.06 8.84
CA VAL A 33 16.98 -12.88 8.18
C VAL A 33 16.84 -11.89 7.03
N THR A 34 17.90 -11.12 6.78
CA THR A 34 17.91 -10.16 5.67
C THR A 34 17.72 -10.89 4.33
N PRO A 35 16.73 -10.50 3.53
CA PRO A 35 16.56 -11.02 2.19
C PRO A 35 17.81 -10.80 1.33
N GLN A 36 18.16 -11.79 0.52
CA GLN A 36 19.38 -11.72 -0.29
C GLN A 36 19.37 -10.56 -1.29
N TRP A 37 18.20 -10.17 -1.80
CA TRP A 37 18.08 -9.02 -2.70
C TRP A 37 18.40 -7.68 -2.01
N ILE A 38 18.18 -7.58 -0.69
CA ILE A 38 18.57 -6.41 0.11
C ILE A 38 20.08 -6.41 0.31
N ALA A 39 20.63 -7.53 0.76
CA ALA A 39 22.06 -7.66 1.04
C ALA A 39 22.94 -7.48 -0.22
N THR A 40 22.41 -7.80 -1.40
CA THR A 40 23.14 -7.72 -2.67
C THR A 40 23.02 -6.35 -3.35
N MET A 41 22.33 -5.37 -2.76
CA MET A 41 22.23 -4.04 -3.36
C MET A 41 23.60 -3.37 -3.46
N PRO A 42 23.95 -2.79 -4.64
CA PRO A 42 25.19 -2.04 -4.76
C PRO A 42 25.15 -0.80 -3.86
N ILE A 43 26.31 -0.42 -3.32
CA ILE A 43 26.55 0.78 -2.48
C ILE A 43 25.98 0.69 -1.06
N ILE A 44 24.75 0.22 -0.89
CA ILE A 44 24.03 0.27 0.39
C ILE A 44 23.64 -1.10 0.97
N GLY A 45 23.91 -2.21 0.27
CA GLY A 45 23.44 -3.53 0.66
C GLY A 45 23.95 -4.02 2.02
N GLU A 46 25.22 -3.78 2.32
CA GLU A 46 25.82 -4.14 3.61
C GLU A 46 25.24 -3.32 4.77
N TRP A 47 25.11 -1.99 4.58
CA TRP A 47 24.48 -1.12 5.56
C TRP A 47 23.00 -1.50 5.79
N LEU A 48 22.23 -1.76 4.72
CA LEU A 48 20.85 -2.21 4.85
C LEU A 48 20.77 -3.57 5.56
N ASN A 49 21.73 -4.47 5.31
CA ASN A 49 21.80 -5.77 5.97
C ASN A 49 22.06 -5.65 7.47
N GLU A 50 22.97 -4.76 7.89
CA GLU A 50 23.20 -4.47 9.31
C GLU A 50 21.96 -3.84 9.95
N GLN A 51 21.35 -2.86 9.30
CA GLN A 51 20.12 -2.22 9.81
C GLN A 51 18.97 -3.21 9.92
N TRP A 52 18.80 -4.08 8.92
CA TRP A 52 17.79 -5.13 8.94
C TRP A 52 18.04 -6.12 10.08
N THR A 53 19.26 -6.63 10.21
CA THR A 53 19.61 -7.57 11.28
C THR A 53 19.40 -6.95 12.66
N THR A 54 19.73 -5.66 12.81
CA THR A 54 19.59 -4.94 14.08
C THR A 54 18.12 -4.72 14.45
N ASN A 55 17.26 -4.35 13.49
CA ASN A 55 15.88 -3.95 13.79
C ASN A 55 14.84 -5.05 13.53
N LEU A 56 15.14 -6.04 12.70
CA LEU A 56 14.22 -7.09 12.24
C LEU A 56 14.78 -8.51 12.50
N GLY A 57 16.03 -8.63 12.93
CA GLY A 57 16.68 -9.92 13.19
C GLY A 57 16.30 -10.58 14.52
N HIS A 58 15.51 -9.91 15.36
CA HIS A 58 15.04 -10.45 16.64
C HIS A 58 13.52 -10.40 16.79
N PRO A 59 12.92 -11.29 17.61
CA PRO A 59 11.52 -11.19 17.98
C PRO A 59 11.19 -9.80 18.56
N GLY A 60 10.07 -9.22 18.16
CA GLY A 60 9.61 -7.90 18.59
C GLY A 60 10.15 -6.71 17.77
N GLY A 61 11.09 -6.93 16.86
CA GLY A 61 11.76 -5.85 16.11
C GLY A 61 10.82 -5.00 15.23
N ILE A 62 9.82 -5.61 14.57
CA ILE A 62 8.80 -4.87 13.81
C ILE A 62 8.00 -3.96 14.76
N GLY A 63 7.68 -4.46 15.96
CA GLY A 63 6.97 -3.69 16.98
C GLY A 63 7.77 -2.48 17.46
N GLU A 64 9.07 -2.64 17.66
CA GLU A 64 9.99 -1.55 18.03
C GLU A 64 10.14 -0.52 16.91
N LEU A 65 10.27 -0.95 15.65
CA LEU A 65 10.30 -0.05 14.49
C LEU A 65 9.00 0.75 14.35
N ILE A 66 7.86 0.09 14.51
CA ILE A 66 6.56 0.78 14.52
C ILE A 66 6.51 1.73 15.71
N GLN A 67 6.98 1.38 16.90
CA GLN A 67 7.02 2.34 18.01
C GLN A 67 7.98 3.51 17.76
N LEU A 68 9.11 3.29 17.09
CA LEU A 68 10.06 4.34 16.75
C LEU A 68 9.49 5.32 15.71
N VAL A 69 8.86 4.79 14.66
CA VAL A 69 8.27 5.58 13.56
C VAL A 69 6.93 6.20 13.96
N SER A 70 6.16 5.47 14.77
CA SER A 70 4.77 5.80 15.11
C SER A 70 4.69 6.50 16.48
N GLY A 71 5.58 6.22 17.43
CA GLY A 71 5.66 6.92 18.74
C GLY A 71 5.86 8.42 18.64
N ALA A 72 6.37 8.93 17.50
CA ALA A 72 6.45 10.36 17.22
C ALA A 72 5.19 10.93 16.52
N ASN A 73 4.35 10.12 15.86
CA ASN A 73 3.39 10.61 14.85
C ASN A 73 2.21 9.66 14.47
N ILE A 74 1.81 8.65 15.26
CA ILE A 74 0.64 7.77 14.96
C ILE A 74 -0.57 8.57 14.51
N GLY A 75 -0.85 9.67 15.23
CA GLY A 75 -1.99 10.53 14.95
C GLY A 75 -1.91 11.30 13.64
N SER A 76 -0.72 11.59 13.11
CA SER A 76 -0.55 12.35 11.86
C SER A 76 -0.47 11.44 10.64
N ILE A 77 0.14 10.26 10.74
CA ILE A 77 0.16 9.26 9.65
C ILE A 77 -1.25 8.71 9.42
N TYR A 78 -1.98 8.38 10.49
CA TYR A 78 -3.35 7.90 10.37
C TYR A 78 -4.27 8.97 9.75
N ARG A 79 -4.11 10.25 10.14
CA ARG A 79 -4.82 11.37 9.52
C ARG A 79 -4.40 11.60 8.07
N GLY A 80 -3.12 11.48 7.74
CA GLY A 80 -2.60 11.61 6.39
C GLY A 80 -3.14 10.53 5.46
N ALA A 81 -3.15 9.27 5.91
CA ALA A 81 -3.73 8.15 5.18
C ALA A 81 -5.24 8.30 5.00
N LEU A 82 -5.97 8.72 6.04
CA LEU A 82 -7.41 8.99 5.94
C LEU A 82 -7.72 10.18 5.03
N ALA A 83 -6.96 11.27 5.11
CA ALA A 83 -7.15 12.45 4.27
C ALA A 83 -6.83 12.14 2.80
N ALA A 84 -5.73 11.45 2.53
CA ALA A 84 -5.36 11.00 1.19
C ALA A 84 -6.38 9.99 0.64
N GLY A 85 -6.84 9.03 1.46
CA GLY A 85 -7.87 8.07 1.09
C GLY A 85 -9.21 8.72 0.75
N GLY A 86 -9.65 9.71 1.53
CA GLY A 86 -10.85 10.49 1.24
C GLY A 86 -10.76 11.27 -0.07
N SER A 87 -9.61 11.89 -0.34
CA SER A 87 -9.36 12.59 -1.62
C SER A 87 -9.35 11.63 -2.81
N ALA A 88 -8.64 10.49 -2.68
CA ALA A 88 -8.59 9.46 -3.72
C ALA A 88 -9.98 8.86 -4.00
N PHE A 89 -10.80 8.65 -2.97
CA PHE A 89 -12.18 8.18 -3.12
C PHE A 89 -13.05 9.19 -3.89
N GLY A 90 -12.89 10.48 -3.62
CA GLY A 90 -13.57 11.55 -4.37
C GLY A 90 -13.16 11.59 -5.85
N LEU A 91 -11.86 11.39 -6.14
CA LEU A 91 -11.37 11.29 -7.52
C LEU A 91 -11.94 10.06 -8.23
N LEU A 92 -12.00 8.91 -7.55
CA LEU A 92 -12.57 7.69 -8.08
C LEU A 92 -14.06 7.84 -8.38
N LEU A 93 -14.84 8.46 -7.48
CA LEU A 93 -16.26 8.74 -7.69
C LEU A 93 -16.48 9.73 -8.84
N THR A 94 -15.65 10.78 -8.93
CA THR A 94 -15.69 11.75 -10.03
C THR A 94 -15.42 11.08 -11.37
N LEU A 95 -14.41 10.22 -11.43
CA LEU A 95 -14.05 9.48 -12.63
C LEU A 95 -15.18 8.51 -13.03
N LEU A 96 -15.78 7.83 -12.05
CA LEU A 96 -16.91 6.92 -12.27
C LEU A 96 -18.13 7.68 -12.79
N PHE A 97 -18.46 8.82 -12.19
CA PHE A 97 -19.53 9.69 -12.64
C PHE A 97 -19.30 10.18 -14.08
N MET A 98 -18.08 10.68 -14.37
CA MET A 98 -17.70 11.11 -15.72
C MET A 98 -17.84 9.97 -16.74
N MET A 99 -17.44 8.75 -16.36
CA MET A 99 -17.56 7.60 -17.26
C MET A 99 -19.03 7.21 -17.51
N ILE A 100 -19.90 7.31 -16.51
CA ILE A 100 -21.35 7.10 -16.67
C ILE A 100 -21.95 8.18 -17.59
N ALA A 101 -21.63 9.45 -17.35
CA ALA A 101 -22.11 10.56 -18.16
C ALA A 101 -21.69 10.43 -19.64
N LEU A 102 -20.42 10.10 -19.89
CA LEU A 102 -19.91 9.84 -21.24
C LEU A 102 -20.56 8.62 -21.88
N PHE A 103 -20.82 7.57 -21.09
CA PHE A 103 -21.52 6.39 -21.60
C PHE A 103 -22.93 6.73 -22.08
N PHE A 104 -23.71 7.49 -21.29
CA PHE A 104 -25.03 7.95 -21.72
C PHE A 104 -24.95 8.92 -22.90
N ALA A 105 -24.05 9.90 -22.87
CA ALA A 105 -23.88 10.84 -23.98
C ALA A 105 -23.50 10.15 -25.30
N TYR A 106 -22.66 9.12 -25.25
CA TYR A 106 -22.24 8.37 -26.45
C TYR A 106 -23.29 7.34 -26.89
N ARG A 107 -24.02 6.74 -25.94
CA ARG A 107 -25.06 5.74 -26.23
C ARG A 107 -26.36 6.36 -26.73
N ASP A 108 -26.79 7.47 -26.14
CA ASP A 108 -28.04 8.17 -26.47
C ASP A 108 -27.82 9.38 -27.39
N GLY A 109 -26.57 9.72 -27.72
CA GLY A 109 -26.23 10.79 -28.67
C GLY A 109 -26.75 10.52 -30.09
N GLU A 110 -26.87 9.25 -30.50
CA GLU A 110 -27.48 8.84 -31.78
C GLU A 110 -28.99 9.14 -31.86
N HIS A 111 -29.66 9.45 -30.73
CA HIS A 111 -31.06 9.84 -30.69
C HIS A 111 -31.28 11.37 -30.79
N PHE A 112 -30.21 12.17 -30.85
CA PHE A 112 -30.25 13.64 -30.95
C PHE A 112 -29.76 14.19 -32.31
N ALA A 113 -29.54 13.34 -33.32
CA ALA A 113 -29.18 13.74 -34.69
C ALA A 113 -30.34 13.59 -35.69
#